data_AF-A0A0G0KAV6-F1
#
_entry.id   AF-A0A0G0KAV6-F1
#
_cell.length_a   1.000
_cell.length_b   1.000
_cell.length_c   1.000
_cell.angle_alpha   90.00
_cell.angle_beta   90.00
_cell.angle_gamma   90.00
#
_symmetry.space_group_name_H-M   'P 1'
#
loop_
_entity.id
_entity.type
_entity.pdbx_description
1 polymer ?
#
loop_
_entity_poly.entity_id
_entity_poly.type
_entity_poly.pdbx_seq_one_letter_code
_entity_poly.pdbx_strand_id
1 'polypeptide(L)'
;MKKSKYKWFKWWHLENGDADDPIVFVITEEMIQELAEANWDRRLTDLEMHRVLYAFTESDEIINSRDNAMLDAICSAVENKDNEWVGIDEWFYKEKQKEEKNG
;
A
#
# COMPACT_ATOMS: atom_id res chain seq x y z
N MET A 1 9.53 9.71 13.62
CA MET A 1 8.66 9.82 12.43
C MET A 1 8.28 11.28 12.20
N LYS A 2 8.69 11.88 11.09
CA LYS A 2 8.19 13.19 10.67
C LYS A 2 6.73 13.03 10.21
N LYS A 3 5.83 13.93 10.63
CA LYS A 3 4.43 13.92 10.16
C LYS A 3 4.44 14.37 8.69
N SER A 4 3.95 13.53 7.76
CA SER A 4 3.82 13.92 6.35
C SER A 4 2.91 15.14 6.22
N LYS A 5 3.34 16.11 5.41
CA LYS A 5 2.58 17.34 5.14
C LYS A 5 1.29 17.08 4.36
N TYR A 6 1.18 15.91 3.72
CA TYR A 6 0.05 15.53 2.84
C TYR A 6 -0.98 14.63 3.53
N LYS A 7 -1.02 14.60 4.86
CA LYS A 7 -2.08 13.90 5.62
C LYS A 7 -3.49 14.37 5.23
N TRP A 8 -3.63 15.63 4.81
CA TRP A 8 -4.90 16.18 4.32
C TRP A 8 -5.38 15.48 3.04
N PHE A 9 -4.48 15.00 2.18
CA PHE A 9 -4.82 14.27 0.96
C PHE A 9 -5.43 12.91 1.28
N LYS A 10 -4.82 12.18 2.23
CA LYS A 10 -5.38 10.92 2.76
C LYS A 10 -6.75 11.15 3.44
N TRP A 11 -6.88 12.22 4.21
CA TRP A 11 -8.16 12.59 4.85
C TRP A 11 -9.24 12.95 3.84
N TRP A 12 -8.90 13.70 2.80
CA TRP A 12 -9.84 14.10 1.75
C TRP A 12 -10.41 12.87 1.00
N HIS A 13 -9.61 11.85 0.68
CA HIS A 13 -10.15 10.61 0.11
C HIS A 13 -11.00 9.80 1.09
N LEU A 14 -10.62 9.74 2.37
CA LEU A 14 -11.47 9.11 3.40
C LEU A 14 -12.85 9.77 3.49
N GLU A 15 -12.90 11.11 3.38
CA GLU A 15 -14.14 11.88 3.49
C GLU A 15 -15.02 11.81 2.24
N ASN A 16 -14.44 11.64 1.05
CA ASN A 16 -15.19 11.57 -0.22
C ASN A 16 -15.63 10.15 -0.62
N GLY A 17 -15.39 9.15 0.22
CA GLY A 17 -15.80 7.77 -0.05
C GLY A 17 -14.81 6.98 -0.91
N ASP A 18 -13.66 7.56 -1.25
CA ASP A 18 -12.52 6.87 -1.87
C ASP A 18 -11.65 6.16 -0.82
N ALA A 19 -12.24 5.82 0.34
CA ALA A 19 -11.57 5.12 1.43
C ALA A 19 -11.06 3.73 1.01
N ASP A 20 -11.59 3.21 -0.10
CA ASP A 20 -11.24 1.93 -0.70
C ASP A 20 -10.05 2.00 -1.68
N ASP A 21 -9.32 3.13 -1.78
CA ASP A 21 -8.06 3.16 -2.55
C ASP A 21 -6.82 2.96 -1.65
N PRO A 22 -6.42 1.70 -1.37
CA PRO A 22 -5.30 1.39 -0.48
C PRO A 22 -3.96 1.92 -1.00
N ILE A 23 -3.83 2.25 -2.29
CA ILE A 23 -2.55 2.66 -2.87
C ILE A 23 -2.09 4.02 -2.30
N VAL A 24 -3.04 4.92 -2.04
CA VAL A 24 -2.77 6.22 -1.41
C VAL A 24 -2.33 6.05 0.05
N PHE A 25 -2.77 4.97 0.70
CA PHE A 25 -2.39 4.67 2.09
C PHE A 25 -1.01 4.03 2.20
N VAL A 26 -0.61 3.21 1.22
CA VAL A 26 0.65 2.47 1.22
C VAL A 26 1.82 3.30 0.72
N ILE A 27 1.63 4.14 -0.31
CA ILE A 27 2.72 4.97 -0.83
C ILE A 27 2.97 6.16 0.12
N THR A 28 4.21 6.30 0.55
CA THR A 28 4.64 7.42 1.41
C THR A 28 5.36 8.50 0.61
N GLU A 29 5.30 9.74 1.10
CA GLU A 29 6.06 10.86 0.57
C GLU A 29 7.57 10.56 0.49
N GLU A 30 8.10 9.83 1.48
CA GLU A 30 9.51 9.45 1.54
C GLU A 30 9.88 8.50 0.40
N MET A 31 9.06 7.47 0.14
CA MET A 31 9.27 6.56 -1.00
C MET A 31 9.26 7.31 -2.34
N ILE A 32 8.34 8.25 -2.53
CA ILE A 32 8.28 9.05 -3.76
C ILE A 32 9.53 9.94 -3.89
N GLN A 33 9.98 10.57 -2.80
CA GLN A 33 11.18 11.41 -2.81
C GLN A 33 12.45 10.60 -3.05
N GLU A 34 12.58 9.41 -2.46
CA GLU A 34 13.71 8.51 -2.69
C GLU A 34 13.80 8.07 -4.16
N LEU A 35 12.66 7.72 -4.75
CA LEU A 35 12.59 7.40 -6.18
C LEU A 35 12.95 8.61 -7.05
N ALA A 36 12.50 9.81 -6.67
CA ALA A 36 12.82 11.03 -7.40
C ALA A 36 14.32 11.35 -7.36
N GLU A 37 14.95 11.23 -6.18
CA GLU A 37 16.39 11.43 -6.00
C GLU A 37 17.19 10.38 -6.80
N ALA A 38 16.78 9.11 -6.77
CA ALA A 38 17.47 8.04 -7.48
C ALA A 38 17.43 8.18 -9.01
N ASN A 39 16.39 8.81 -9.57
CA ASN A 39 16.17 8.87 -11.03
C ASN A 39 16.44 10.24 -11.65
N TRP A 40 16.33 11.33 -10.87
CA TRP A 40 16.50 12.71 -11.35
C TRP A 40 17.50 13.53 -10.54
N ASP A 41 18.22 12.92 -9.59
CA ASP A 41 19.24 13.54 -8.72
C ASP A 41 18.74 14.79 -7.98
N ARG A 42 17.42 14.83 -7.71
CA ARG A 42 16.78 15.88 -6.94
C ARG A 42 15.49 15.42 -6.30
N ARG A 43 15.08 16.15 -5.26
CA ARG A 43 13.74 16.06 -4.70
C ARG A 43 12.69 16.70 -5.60
N LEU A 44 11.47 16.18 -5.53
CA LEU A 44 10.28 16.82 -6.09
C LEU A 44 9.93 18.06 -5.27
N THR A 45 9.52 19.11 -5.97
CA THR A 45 8.88 20.28 -5.37
C THR A 45 7.51 19.92 -4.80
N ASP A 46 6.97 20.75 -3.90
CA ASP A 46 5.65 20.52 -3.31
C ASP A 46 4.54 20.40 -4.38
N LEU A 47 4.65 21.15 -5.49
CA LEU A 47 3.71 21.09 -6.62
C LEU A 47 3.84 19.78 -7.41
N GLU A 48 5.06 19.32 -7.66
CA GLU A 48 5.30 18.05 -8.35
C GLU A 48 4.84 16.86 -7.48
N MET A 49 5.11 16.90 -6.18
CA MET A 49 4.61 15.90 -5.24
C MET A 49 3.08 15.85 -5.26
N HIS A 50 2.41 17.00 -5.26
CA HIS A 50 0.96 17.04 -5.34
C HIS A 50 0.41 16.44 -6.64
N ARG A 51 1.05 16.71 -7.78
CA ARG A 51 0.68 16.12 -9.08
C ARG A 51 0.87 14.60 -9.10
N VAL A 52 1.95 14.10 -8.51
CA VAL A 52 2.21 12.66 -8.40
C VAL A 52 1.13 11.98 -7.56
N LEU A 53 0.79 12.55 -6.40
CA LEU A 53 -0.26 12.01 -5.54
C LEU A 53 -1.62 11.97 -6.24
N TYR A 54 -1.97 13.00 -7.01
CA TYR A 54 -3.19 13.01 -7.82
C TYR A 54 -3.14 12.03 -9.01
N ALA A 55 -1.98 11.81 -9.62
CA ALA A 55 -1.84 10.85 -10.71
C ALA A 55 -2.08 9.40 -10.24
N PHE A 56 -1.76 9.08 -8.98
CA PHE A 56 -2.04 7.77 -8.39
C PHE A 56 -3.53 7.46 -8.27
N THR A 57 -4.39 8.47 -8.23
CA THR A 57 -5.81 8.33 -7.89
C THR A 57 -6.72 8.36 -9.12
N GLU A 58 -6.26 8.97 -10.20
CA GLU A 58 -7.03 9.12 -11.45
C GLU A 58 -6.59 8.15 -12.55
N SER A 59 -5.54 7.34 -12.30
CA SER A 59 -5.00 6.45 -13.31
C SER A 59 -5.64 5.07 -13.24
N ASP A 60 -6.54 4.78 -14.18
CA ASP A 60 -7.09 3.44 -14.40
C ASP A 60 -5.99 2.38 -14.55
N GLU A 61 -4.83 2.72 -15.13
CA GLU A 61 -3.71 1.80 -15.27
C GLU A 61 -3.13 1.39 -13.91
N ILE A 62 -3.00 2.34 -12.99
CA ILE A 62 -2.52 2.10 -11.63
C ILE A 62 -3.54 1.26 -10.85
N ILE A 63 -4.82 1.60 -10.98
CA ILE A 63 -5.92 0.83 -10.37
C ILE A 63 -5.93 -0.61 -10.90
N ASN A 64 -5.82 -0.80 -12.21
CA ASN A 64 -5.77 -2.13 -12.83
C ASN A 64 -4.52 -2.92 -12.41
N SER A 65 -3.35 -2.26 -12.36
CA SER A 65 -2.11 -2.91 -11.92
C SER A 65 -2.21 -3.37 -10.46
N ARG A 66 -2.88 -2.59 -9.61
CA ARG A 66 -3.15 -2.93 -8.21
C ARG A 66 -4.09 -4.13 -8.11
N ASP A 67 -5.19 -4.12 -8.86
CA ASP A 67 -6.18 -5.18 -8.83
C ASP A 67 -5.59 -6.51 -9.33
N ASN A 68 -4.75 -6.46 -10.36
CA ASN A 68 -4.01 -7.64 -10.83
C ASN A 68 -3.05 -8.17 -9.74
N ALA A 69 -2.29 -7.31 -9.08
CA ALA A 69 -1.40 -7.73 -7.99
C ALA A 69 -2.16 -8.35 -6.81
N MET A 70 -3.35 -7.83 -6.48
CA MET A 70 -4.22 -8.42 -5.46
C MET A 70 -4.76 -9.78 -5.89
N LEU A 71 -5.22 -9.92 -7.14
CA LEU A 71 -5.68 -11.20 -7.67
C LEU A 71 -4.56 -12.25 -7.67
N ASP A 72 -3.35 -11.87 -8.06
CA ASP A 72 -2.19 -12.77 -8.03
C ASP A 72 -1.87 -13.23 -6.61
N ALA A 73 -1.90 -12.32 -5.62
CA ALA A 73 -1.69 -12.66 -4.22
C ALA A 73 -2.77 -13.60 -3.68
N ILE A 74 -4.05 -13.34 -4.00
CA ILE A 74 -5.17 -14.23 -3.63
C ILE A 74 -4.98 -15.60 -4.27
N CYS A 75 -4.66 -15.66 -5.56
CA CYS A 75 -4.42 -16.91 -6.27
C CYS A 75 -3.30 -17.71 -5.64
N SER A 76 -2.13 -17.10 -5.38
CA SER A 76 -1.00 -17.78 -4.73
C SER A 76 -1.38 -18.29 -3.32
N ALA A 77 -2.08 -17.48 -2.52
CA ALA A 77 -2.51 -17.88 -1.18
C ALA A 77 -3.51 -19.05 -1.20
N VAL A 78 -4.44 -19.05 -2.15
CA VAL A 78 -5.47 -20.10 -2.28
C VAL A 78 -4.89 -21.38 -2.89
N GLU A 79 -4.06 -21.26 -3.92
CA GLU A 79 -3.45 -22.40 -4.59
C GLU A 79 -2.42 -23.08 -3.67
N ASN A 80 -1.69 -22.30 -2.86
CA ASN A 80 -0.64 -22.76 -1.94
C ASN A 80 0.25 -23.85 -2.55
N LYS A 81 0.73 -23.58 -3.78
CA LYS A 81 1.53 -24.53 -4.54
C LYS A 81 2.77 -24.88 -3.73
N ASP A 82 3.08 -26.17 -3.70
CA ASP A 82 4.24 -26.72 -3.00
C ASP A 82 4.33 -26.36 -1.49
N ASN A 83 3.20 -26.02 -0.86
CA ASN A 83 3.12 -25.55 0.54
C ASN A 83 4.02 -24.33 0.83
N GLU A 84 4.14 -23.42 -0.14
CA GLU A 84 4.98 -22.21 -0.01
C GLU A 84 4.60 -21.32 1.19
N TRP A 85 3.36 -21.40 1.67
CA TRP A 85 2.84 -20.57 2.78
C TRP A 85 2.97 -21.20 4.17
N VAL A 86 3.57 -22.40 4.31
CA VAL A 86 3.61 -23.15 5.59
C VAL A 86 4.12 -22.33 6.78
N GLY A 87 5.11 -21.45 6.57
CA GLY A 87 5.64 -20.60 7.63
C GLY A 87 4.64 -19.54 8.12
N ILE A 88 3.84 -18.99 7.20
CA ILE A 88 2.78 -18.03 7.53
C ILE A 88 1.62 -18.75 8.24
N ASP A 89 1.24 -19.93 7.76
CA ASP A 89 0.18 -20.76 8.37
C ASP A 89 0.53 -21.12 9.82
N GLU A 90 1.76 -21.60 10.07
CA GLU A 90 2.22 -21.91 11.42
C GLU A 90 2.21 -20.69 12.35
N TRP A 91 2.63 -19.53 11.85
CA TRP A 91 2.60 -18.29 12.63
C TRP A 91 1.16 -17.89 12.98
N PHE A 92 0.25 -17.94 12.00
CA PHE A 92 -1.16 -17.61 12.20
C PHE A 92 -1.80 -18.50 13.27
N TYR A 93 -1.61 -19.82 13.21
CA TYR A 93 -2.16 -20.73 14.20
C TYR A 93 -1.56 -20.54 15.59
N LYS A 94 -0.27 -20.19 15.70
CA LYS A 94 0.37 -19.87 16.98
C LYS A 94 -0.23 -18.61 17.61
N GLU A 95 -0.48 -17.56 16.84
CA GLU A 95 -1.10 -16.32 17.35
C GLU A 95 -2.55 -16.56 17.77
N LYS A 96 -3.34 -17.25 16.94
CA LYS A 96 -4.74 -17.59 17.27
C LYS A 96 -4.86 -18.39 18.58
N GLN A 97 -3.96 -19.34 18.80
CA GLN A 97 -3.91 -20.10 20.06
C GLN A 97 -3.54 -19.25 21.29
N LYS A 98 -2.78 -18.16 21.12
CA LYS A 98 -2.48 -17.23 22.22
C LYS A 98 -3.70 -16.38 22.55
N GLU A 99 -4.43 -15.91 21.54
CA GLU A 99 -5.66 -15.14 21.71
C GLU A 99 -6.73 -15.96 22.46
N GLU A 100 -6.93 -17.22 22.07
CA GLU A 100 -7.88 -18.14 22.73
C GLU A 100 -7.50 -18.51 24.16
N LYS A 101 -6.24 -18.35 24.57
CA LYS A 101 -5.77 -18.60 25.96
C LYS A 101 -5.77 -17.37 26.85
N ASN A 102 -5.78 -16.18 26.26
CA ASN A 102 -5.71 -14.89 26.96
C ASN A 102 -7.05 -14.17 27.03
N GLY A 103 -8.09 -14.66 26.35
CA GLY A 103 -9.50 -14.30 26.55
C GLY A 103 -10.17 -15.23 27.54
#